data_AF-A0A931M2I4-F1
#
_entry.id   AF-A0A931M2I4-F1
#
_cell.length_a   1.000
_cell.length_b   1.000
_cell.length_c   1.000
_cell.angle_alpha   90.00
_cell.angle_beta   90.00
_cell.angle_gamma   90.00
#
_symmetry.space_group_name_H-M   'P 1'
#
loop_
_entity.id
_entity.type
_entity.pdbx_description
1 polymer ?
#
loop_
_entity_poly.entity_id
_entity_poly.type
_entity_poly.pdbx_seq_one_letter_code
_entity_poly.pdbx_strand_id
1 'polypeptide(L)'
;MEMYDNENTVQKSFDTDFLPEELLQAQWAEFIELKKVITEIYQRKQSPIQVLDIGIGNARIARHLSGVKEIWDMIAVYDGTDNAEPCIKISNEVIKQLKIDDKVATHFFDAINLSQWKKKYDLIITTWFTAGNFYPNDFDFDNYQPGTLDLSHNKKFEQIFSGAYSLLNPGGEIVIGACYSSGLQKKN
;
A
#
# COMPACT_ATOMS: atom_id res chain seq x y z
N MET A 1 15.10 -2.89 11.75
CA MET A 1 13.96 -3.58 12.37
C MET A 1 12.84 -3.50 11.36
N GLU A 2 12.44 -4.62 10.78
CA GLU A 2 11.36 -4.63 9.80
C GLU A 2 10.01 -4.72 10.55
N MET A 3 8.94 -4.19 9.95
CA MET A 3 7.66 -3.96 10.66
C MET A 3 6.90 -5.27 10.98
N TYR A 4 7.25 -6.38 10.32
CA TYR A 4 6.47 -7.62 10.31
C TYR A 4 7.31 -8.88 10.52
N ASP A 5 8.33 -8.78 11.37
CA ASP A 5 9.35 -9.84 11.57
C ASP A 5 8.81 -11.10 12.28
N ASN A 6 7.56 -11.09 12.76
CA ASN A 6 6.90 -12.27 13.31
C ASN A 6 5.36 -12.23 13.16
N GLU A 7 4.73 -13.42 13.14
CA GLU A 7 3.29 -13.60 12.94
C GLU A 7 2.41 -12.88 13.98
N ASN A 8 2.91 -12.71 15.22
CA ASN A 8 2.16 -12.05 16.30
C ASN A 8 2.07 -10.53 16.09
N THR A 9 3.16 -9.89 15.64
CA THR A 9 3.17 -8.47 15.26
C THR A 9 2.22 -8.23 14.09
N VAL A 10 2.19 -9.14 13.13
CA VAL A 10 1.32 -9.09 11.94
C VAL A 10 -0.15 -9.20 12.35
N GLN A 11 -0.53 -10.20 13.15
CA GLN A 11 -1.92 -10.36 13.60
C GLN A 11 -2.43 -9.14 14.37
N LYS A 12 -1.64 -8.61 15.31
CA LYS A 12 -2.04 -7.42 16.09
C LYS A 12 -2.09 -6.14 15.26
N SER A 13 -1.23 -6.00 14.26
CA SER A 13 -1.19 -4.80 13.40
C SER A 13 -2.40 -4.68 12.48
N PHE A 14 -3.08 -5.80 12.22
CA PHE A 14 -4.22 -5.86 11.30
C PHE A 14 -5.57 -6.04 12.00
N ASP A 15 -5.57 -6.13 13.33
CA ASP A 15 -6.77 -6.25 14.14
C ASP A 15 -7.38 -4.86 14.36
N THR A 16 -8.57 -4.65 13.80
CA THR A 16 -9.31 -3.39 13.88
C THR A 16 -9.74 -3.04 15.29
N ASP A 17 -9.85 -4.02 16.19
CA ASP A 17 -10.23 -3.79 17.59
C ASP A 17 -9.11 -3.07 18.38
N PHE A 18 -7.90 -3.02 17.80
CA PHE A 18 -6.75 -2.29 18.34
C PHE A 18 -6.48 -0.95 17.64
N LEU A 19 -7.29 -0.59 16.64
CA LEU A 19 -7.15 0.70 15.94
C LEU A 19 -8.05 1.75 16.60
N PRO A 20 -7.50 2.92 16.99
CA PRO A 20 -8.30 4.07 17.39
C PRO A 20 -9.31 4.46 16.30
N GLU A 21 -10.42 5.07 16.71
CA GLU A 21 -11.50 5.47 15.80
C GLU A 21 -10.97 6.38 14.67
N GLU A 22 -10.04 7.28 14.97
CA GLU A 22 -9.46 8.19 13.99
C GLU A 22 -8.70 7.44 12.89
N LEU A 23 -8.02 6.34 13.25
CA LEU A 23 -7.35 5.48 12.27
C LEU A 23 -8.37 4.72 11.42
N LEU A 24 -9.45 4.21 12.01
CA LEU A 24 -10.53 3.58 11.24
C LEU A 24 -11.16 4.57 10.25
N GLN A 25 -11.44 5.80 10.67
CA GLN A 25 -11.96 6.85 9.81
C GLN A 25 -10.97 7.20 8.68
N ALA A 26 -9.67 7.27 8.97
CA ALA A 26 -8.65 7.49 7.95
C ALA A 26 -8.61 6.37 6.90
N GLN A 27 -8.76 5.10 7.31
CA GLN A 27 -8.87 3.99 6.36
C GLN A 27 -10.08 4.16 5.45
N TRP A 28 -11.24 4.54 6.00
CA TRP A 28 -12.45 4.77 5.22
C TRP A 28 -12.32 5.96 4.26
N ALA A 29 -11.70 7.06 4.68
CA ALA A 29 -11.45 8.20 3.82
C ALA A 29 -10.54 7.83 2.64
N GLU A 30 -9.45 7.10 2.91
CA GLU A 30 -8.56 6.56 1.88
C GLU A 30 -9.33 5.69 0.87
N PHE A 31 -10.23 4.83 1.36
CA PHE A 31 -11.08 4.02 0.50
C PHE A 31 -12.00 4.84 -0.41
N ILE A 32 -12.58 5.92 0.12
CA ILE A 32 -13.47 6.79 -0.65
C ILE A 32 -12.69 7.46 -1.78
N GLU A 33 -11.51 8.01 -1.48
CA GLU A 33 -10.68 8.67 -2.49
C GLU A 33 -10.15 7.68 -3.54
N LEU A 34 -9.72 6.49 -3.11
CA LEU A 34 -9.23 5.46 -4.03
C LEU A 34 -10.29 5.05 -5.06
N LYS A 35 -11.57 4.93 -4.65
CA LYS A 35 -12.67 4.64 -5.59
C LYS A 35 -12.84 5.73 -6.64
N LYS A 36 -12.65 7.01 -6.28
CA LYS A 36 -12.73 8.12 -7.23
C LYS A 36 -11.61 8.02 -8.26
N VAL A 37 -10.37 7.82 -7.81
CA VAL A 37 -9.21 7.66 -8.69
C VAL A 37 -9.40 6.48 -9.66
N ILE A 38 -9.83 5.32 -9.15
CA ILE A 38 -10.13 4.15 -9.99
C ILE A 38 -11.17 4.50 -11.07
N THR A 39 -12.26 5.18 -10.66
CA THR A 39 -13.34 5.59 -11.57
C THR A 39 -12.83 6.56 -12.63
N GLU A 40 -12.03 7.55 -12.26
CA GLU A 40 -11.48 8.54 -13.18
C GLU A 40 -10.51 7.92 -14.19
N ILE A 41 -9.58 7.06 -13.73
CA ILE A 41 -8.67 6.34 -14.62
C ILE A 41 -9.47 5.45 -15.58
N TYR A 42 -10.45 4.69 -15.07
CA TYR A 42 -11.33 3.86 -15.88
C TYR A 42 -12.09 4.68 -16.93
N GLN A 43 -12.65 5.83 -16.55
CA GLN A 43 -13.37 6.72 -17.47
C GLN A 43 -12.44 7.32 -18.54
N ARG A 44 -11.19 7.65 -18.23
CA ARG A 44 -10.26 8.14 -19.26
C ARG A 44 -9.80 7.02 -20.18
N LYS A 45 -9.54 5.83 -19.63
CA LYS A 45 -9.02 4.65 -20.35
C LYS A 45 -10.11 3.90 -21.12
N GLN A 46 -11.37 4.01 -20.71
CA GLN A 46 -12.54 3.30 -21.25
C GLN A 46 -12.37 1.76 -21.25
N SER A 47 -11.62 1.23 -20.29
CA SER A 47 -11.45 -0.21 -20.09
C SER A 47 -10.97 -0.51 -18.66
N PRO A 48 -11.20 -1.75 -18.15
CA PRO A 48 -10.77 -2.12 -16.82
C PRO A 48 -9.26 -1.93 -16.60
N ILE A 49 -8.91 -1.49 -15.39
CA ILE A 49 -7.57 -1.03 -15.04
C ILE A 49 -6.72 -2.14 -14.42
N GLN A 50 -5.40 -2.01 -14.55
CA GLN A 50 -4.42 -2.87 -13.91
C GLN A 50 -3.84 -2.15 -12.69
N VAL A 51 -3.96 -2.76 -11.52
CA VAL A 51 -3.55 -2.20 -10.24
C VAL A 51 -2.32 -2.94 -9.69
N LEU A 52 -1.34 -2.19 -9.18
CA LEU A 52 -0.26 -2.70 -8.34
C LEU A 52 -0.39 -2.09 -6.93
N ASP A 53 -0.46 -2.94 -5.91
CA ASP A 53 -0.50 -2.56 -4.50
C ASP A 53 0.83 -2.89 -3.82
N ILE A 54 1.58 -1.84 -3.46
CA ILE A 54 2.87 -1.94 -2.80
C ILE A 54 2.66 -1.94 -1.28
N GLY A 55 2.96 -3.07 -0.65
CA GLY A 55 2.67 -3.34 0.75
C GLY A 55 1.22 -3.77 0.94
N ILE A 56 0.81 -4.83 0.25
CA ILE A 56 -0.57 -5.33 0.28
C ILE A 56 -1.03 -5.75 1.69
N GLY A 57 -0.10 -6.08 2.59
CA GLY A 57 -0.41 -6.43 3.97
C GLY A 57 -1.40 -7.60 4.05
N ASN A 58 -2.52 -7.40 4.74
CA ASN A 58 -3.61 -8.37 4.84
C ASN A 58 -4.65 -8.31 3.70
N ALA A 59 -4.30 -7.70 2.55
CA ALA A 59 -5.21 -7.46 1.42
C ALA A 59 -6.43 -6.59 1.77
N ARG A 60 -6.32 -5.69 2.76
CA ARG A 60 -7.40 -4.76 3.16
C ARG A 60 -8.02 -4.08 1.94
N ILE A 61 -7.20 -3.50 1.06
CA ILE A 61 -7.70 -2.74 -0.07
C ILE A 61 -8.49 -3.63 -1.04
N ALA A 62 -7.88 -4.72 -1.52
CA ALA A 62 -8.53 -5.67 -2.42
C ALA A 62 -9.86 -6.21 -1.84
N ARG A 63 -9.88 -6.58 -0.55
CA ARG A 63 -11.08 -7.05 0.16
C ARG A 63 -12.23 -6.04 0.13
N HIS A 64 -11.94 -4.76 0.39
CA HIS A 64 -12.99 -3.74 0.41
C HIS A 64 -13.46 -3.40 -1.01
N LEU A 65 -12.55 -3.31 -1.98
CA LEU A 65 -12.91 -3.05 -3.37
C LEU A 65 -13.75 -4.19 -3.97
N SER A 66 -13.44 -5.44 -3.68
CA SER A 66 -14.22 -6.59 -4.16
C SER A 66 -15.64 -6.64 -3.60
N GLY A 67 -15.89 -5.99 -2.47
CA GLY A 67 -17.24 -5.83 -1.91
C GLY A 67 -18.11 -4.79 -2.63
N VAL A 68 -17.53 -4.00 -3.55
CA VAL A 68 -18.23 -2.96 -4.31
C VAL A 68 -18.19 -3.31 -5.79
N LYS A 69 -19.21 -4.00 -6.29
CA LYS A 69 -19.24 -4.59 -7.63
C LYS A 69 -18.90 -3.57 -8.72
N GLU A 70 -19.46 -2.37 -8.66
CA GLU A 70 -19.28 -1.32 -9.65
C GLU A 70 -17.80 -0.92 -9.79
N ILE A 71 -17.07 -0.88 -8.69
CA ILE A 71 -15.64 -0.56 -8.68
C ILE A 71 -14.82 -1.81 -9.04
N TRP A 72 -15.22 -2.98 -8.56
CA TRP A 72 -14.53 -4.23 -8.85
C TRP A 72 -14.55 -4.59 -10.34
N ASP A 73 -15.66 -4.29 -11.04
CA ASP A 73 -15.78 -4.45 -12.48
C ASP A 73 -14.83 -3.53 -13.27
N MET A 74 -14.43 -2.39 -12.67
CA MET A 74 -13.45 -1.48 -13.26
C MET A 74 -12.01 -1.99 -13.13
N ILE A 75 -11.76 -3.07 -12.38
CA ILE A 75 -10.43 -3.65 -12.20
C ILE A 75 -10.32 -4.93 -13.04
N ALA A 76 -9.32 -4.99 -13.92
CA ALA A 76 -8.96 -6.20 -14.66
C ALA A 76 -8.08 -7.12 -13.84
N VAL A 77 -7.02 -6.56 -13.24
CA VAL A 77 -6.03 -7.30 -12.46
C VAL A 77 -5.59 -6.44 -11.28
N TYR A 78 -5.34 -7.10 -10.16
CA TYR A 78 -4.82 -6.52 -8.93
C TYR A 78 -3.61 -7.35 -8.47
N ASP A 79 -2.40 -6.84 -8.68
CA ASP A 79 -1.18 -7.46 -8.14
C ASP A 79 -0.83 -6.81 -6.81
N GLY A 80 -0.64 -7.60 -5.77
CA GLY A 80 -0.13 -7.16 -4.47
C GLY A 80 1.30 -7.61 -4.24
N THR A 81 2.13 -6.72 -3.71
CA THR A 81 3.51 -7.04 -3.31
C THR A 81 3.71 -6.79 -1.82
N ASP A 82 4.49 -7.64 -1.18
CA ASP A 82 4.96 -7.44 0.20
C ASP A 82 6.31 -8.14 0.37
N ASN A 83 7.19 -7.59 1.21
CA ASN A 83 8.47 -8.21 1.56
C ASN A 83 8.41 -9.00 2.88
N ALA A 84 7.25 -9.03 3.53
CA ALA A 84 6.99 -9.87 4.69
C ALA A 84 6.18 -11.12 4.30
N GLU A 85 6.78 -12.30 4.46
CA GLU A 85 6.12 -13.58 4.17
C GLU A 85 4.79 -13.76 4.94
N PRO A 86 4.66 -13.34 6.22
CA PRO A 86 3.37 -13.38 6.90
C PRO A 86 2.26 -12.57 6.22
N CYS A 87 2.57 -11.40 5.66
CA CYS A 87 1.60 -10.60 4.90
C CYS A 87 1.16 -11.34 3.64
N ILE A 88 2.09 -11.97 2.92
CA ILE A 88 1.77 -12.80 1.74
C ILE A 88 0.87 -13.98 2.12
N LYS A 89 1.12 -14.64 3.25
CA LYS A 89 0.28 -15.76 3.73
C LYS A 89 -1.14 -15.30 4.02
N ILE A 90 -1.30 -14.27 4.85
CA ILE A 90 -2.62 -13.75 5.24
C ILE A 90 -3.39 -13.20 4.04
N SER A 91 -2.74 -12.43 3.16
CA SER A 91 -3.40 -11.91 1.96
C SER A 91 -3.92 -13.02 1.04
N ASN A 92 -3.15 -14.09 0.83
CA ASN A 92 -3.60 -15.25 0.06
C ASN A 92 -4.80 -15.97 0.71
N GLU A 93 -4.82 -16.09 2.04
CA GLU A 93 -5.97 -16.65 2.74
C GLU A 93 -7.22 -15.80 2.53
N VAL A 94 -7.11 -14.47 2.66
CA VAL A 94 -8.21 -13.53 2.41
C VAL A 94 -8.71 -13.64 0.97
N ILE A 95 -7.81 -13.67 -0.01
CA ILE A 95 -8.16 -13.79 -1.44
C ILE A 95 -8.95 -15.07 -1.70
N LYS A 96 -8.49 -16.21 -1.16
CA LYS A 96 -9.16 -17.50 -1.31
C LYS A 96 -10.53 -17.54 -0.62
N GLN A 97 -10.64 -16.96 0.57
CA GLN A 97 -11.91 -16.88 1.31
C GLN A 97 -12.96 -16.05 0.55
N LEU A 98 -12.52 -14.94 -0.04
CA LEU A 98 -13.39 -14.05 -0.82
C LEU A 98 -13.63 -14.54 -2.25
N LYS A 99 -12.86 -15.53 -2.73
CA LYS A 99 -12.91 -16.07 -4.10
C LYS A 99 -12.68 -14.99 -5.16
N ILE A 100 -11.63 -14.19 -4.95
CA ILE A 100 -11.22 -13.10 -5.85
C ILE A 100 -9.89 -13.41 -6.55
N ASP A 101 -9.47 -14.68 -6.52
CA ASP A 101 -8.25 -15.19 -7.14
C ASP A 101 -8.25 -15.14 -8.68
N ASP A 102 -9.41 -14.88 -9.29
CA ASP A 102 -9.53 -14.63 -10.73
C ASP A 102 -8.94 -13.28 -11.16
N LYS A 103 -8.86 -12.31 -10.23
CA LYS A 103 -8.29 -10.97 -10.48
C LYS A 103 -7.10 -10.62 -9.60
N VAL A 104 -6.99 -11.21 -8.41
CA VAL A 104 -5.96 -10.84 -7.42
C VAL A 104 -4.83 -11.88 -7.37
N ALA A 105 -3.59 -11.41 -7.46
CA ALA A 105 -2.40 -12.20 -7.19
C ALA A 105 -1.50 -11.50 -6.17
N THR A 106 -0.86 -12.26 -5.28
CA THR A 106 0.14 -11.72 -4.35
C THR A 106 1.52 -12.24 -4.67
N HIS A 107 2.53 -11.42 -4.41
CA HIS A 107 3.92 -11.69 -4.76
C HIS A 107 4.83 -11.30 -3.60
N PHE A 108 5.60 -12.27 -3.10
CA PHE A 108 6.69 -11.98 -2.17
C PHE A 108 7.79 -11.21 -2.91
N PHE A 109 7.80 -9.89 -2.76
CA PHE A 109 8.61 -9.00 -3.57
C PHE A 109 8.88 -7.69 -2.84
N ASP A 110 10.15 -7.32 -2.73
CA ASP A 110 10.57 -6.06 -2.12
C ASP A 110 10.47 -4.91 -3.12
N ALA A 111 9.78 -3.84 -2.72
CA ALA A 111 9.56 -2.63 -3.50
C ALA A 111 10.87 -1.98 -3.98
N ILE A 112 12.00 -2.16 -3.28
CA ILE A 112 13.31 -1.66 -3.75
C ILE A 112 13.69 -2.25 -5.11
N ASN A 113 13.14 -3.42 -5.47
CA ASN A 113 13.44 -4.13 -6.72
C ASN A 113 12.45 -3.83 -7.84
N LEU A 114 11.53 -2.87 -7.71
CA LEU A 114 10.50 -2.59 -8.71
C LEU A 114 11.03 -2.33 -10.13
N SER A 115 12.28 -1.89 -10.28
CA SER A 115 12.94 -1.77 -11.59
C SER A 115 13.07 -3.09 -12.36
N GLN A 116 13.00 -4.23 -11.67
CA GLN A 116 13.03 -5.58 -12.25
C GLN A 116 11.63 -6.06 -12.64
N TRP A 117 10.58 -5.39 -12.16
CA TRP A 117 9.19 -5.72 -12.46
C TRP A 117 8.86 -5.33 -13.90
N LYS A 118 8.28 -6.24 -14.69
CA LYS A 118 8.08 -6.01 -16.13
C LYS A 118 6.70 -5.50 -16.50
N LYS A 119 5.68 -5.90 -15.74
CA LYS A 119 4.30 -5.55 -16.01
C LYS A 119 4.06 -4.06 -15.74
N LYS A 120 3.28 -3.42 -16.60
CA LYS A 120 2.87 -2.03 -16.46
C LYS A 120 1.48 -1.94 -15.81
N TYR A 121 1.20 -0.81 -15.17
CA TYR A 121 -0.02 -0.60 -14.42
C TYR A 121 -0.65 0.75 -14.74
N ASP A 122 -1.98 0.81 -14.65
CA ASP A 122 -2.71 2.08 -14.78
C ASP A 122 -2.80 2.79 -13.44
N LEU A 123 -2.75 2.03 -12.34
CA LEU A 123 -2.78 2.55 -10.99
C LEU A 123 -1.76 1.78 -10.14
N ILE A 124 -0.87 2.52 -9.49
CA ILE A 124 0.03 1.97 -8.48
C ILE A 124 -0.35 2.62 -7.15
N ILE A 125 -0.63 1.82 -6.15
CA ILE A 125 -1.00 2.31 -4.83
C ILE A 125 0.03 1.86 -3.80
N THR A 126 0.21 2.69 -2.79
CA THR A 126 0.82 2.28 -1.53
C THR A 126 0.05 3.00 -0.44
N THR A 127 -0.64 2.23 0.40
CA THR A 127 -1.67 2.79 1.28
C THR A 127 -1.21 2.84 2.72
N TRP A 128 -1.97 3.54 3.55
CA TRP A 128 -1.80 3.59 5.00
C TRP A 128 -0.48 4.24 5.44
N PHE A 129 0.44 3.46 6.02
CA PHE A 129 1.74 3.94 6.50
C PHE A 129 2.91 3.45 5.64
N THR A 130 2.66 2.65 4.59
CA THR A 130 3.71 1.92 3.88
C THR A 130 4.79 2.85 3.31
N ALA A 131 4.39 3.94 2.64
CA ALA A 131 5.33 4.91 2.10
C ALA A 131 6.18 5.59 3.20
N GLY A 132 5.59 5.85 4.37
CA GLY A 132 6.29 6.38 5.54
C GLY A 132 7.32 5.42 6.13
N ASN A 133 7.17 4.12 5.88
CA ASN A 133 8.10 3.09 6.35
C ASN A 133 9.30 2.85 5.42
N PHE A 134 9.38 3.55 4.29
CA PHE A 134 10.55 3.51 3.41
C PHE A 134 11.68 4.37 3.96
N TYR A 135 12.11 4.11 5.20
CA TYR A 135 13.19 4.84 5.87
C TYR A 135 14.51 4.73 5.09
N PRO A 136 15.37 5.77 5.11
CA PRO A 136 16.69 5.68 4.53
C PRO A 136 17.53 4.66 5.30
N ASN A 137 18.24 3.80 4.60
CA ASN A 137 19.16 2.84 5.23
C ASN A 137 20.39 3.54 5.84
N ASP A 138 20.71 4.75 5.37
CA ASP A 138 21.84 5.57 5.77
C ASP A 138 21.50 6.61 6.85
N PHE A 139 20.31 6.53 7.46
CA PHE A 139 19.90 7.43 8.55
C PHE A 139 20.24 6.85 9.92
N ASP A 140 21.00 7.60 10.72
CA ASP A 140 21.39 7.22 12.08
C ASP A 140 20.28 7.60 13.09
N PHE A 141 19.33 6.68 13.27
CA PHE A 141 18.24 6.85 14.23
C PHE A 141 18.72 6.87 15.68
N ASP A 142 19.83 6.20 16.00
CA ASP A 142 20.31 6.05 17.38
C ASP A 142 20.91 7.36 17.90
N ASN A 143 21.55 8.13 17.02
CA ASN A 143 22.18 9.41 17.38
C ASN A 143 21.35 10.64 16.96
N TYR A 144 20.14 10.45 16.43
CA TYR A 144 19.29 11.55 15.97
C TYR A 144 18.86 12.48 17.11
N GLN A 145 19.19 13.78 16.97
CA GLN A 145 18.73 14.83 17.89
C GLN A 145 17.45 15.48 17.35
N PRO A 146 16.35 15.54 18.13
CA PRO A 146 15.12 16.19 17.71
C PRO A 146 15.35 17.68 17.38
N GLY A 147 14.94 18.12 16.19
CA GLY A 147 14.97 19.55 15.83
C GLY A 147 15.11 19.84 14.34
N THR A 148 15.73 18.92 13.59
CA THR A 148 15.82 19.03 12.12
C THR A 148 15.94 17.63 11.52
N LEU A 149 14.81 16.98 11.27
CA LEU A 149 14.81 15.78 10.43
C LEU A 149 14.92 16.24 8.99
N ASP A 150 16.15 16.26 8.45
CA ASP A 150 16.35 16.54 7.03
C ASP A 150 16.18 15.25 6.23
N LEU A 151 14.94 15.02 5.77
CA LEU A 151 14.62 13.96 4.79
C LEU A 151 14.63 14.49 3.35
N SER A 152 15.32 15.62 3.07
CA SER A 152 15.45 16.12 1.69
C SER A 152 16.03 15.07 0.73
N HIS A 153 16.74 14.08 1.27
CA HIS A 153 17.24 12.92 0.53
C HIS A 153 16.86 11.61 1.23
N ASN A 154 16.07 10.79 0.54
CA ASN A 154 15.77 9.42 0.94
C ASN A 154 15.92 8.51 -0.28
N LYS A 155 17.13 7.95 -0.45
CA LYS A 155 17.48 7.12 -1.61
C LYS A 155 16.55 5.91 -1.77
N LYS A 156 16.09 5.32 -0.66
CA LYS A 156 15.17 4.17 -0.69
C LYS A 156 13.83 4.59 -1.28
N PHE A 157 13.27 5.70 -0.79
CA PHE A 157 12.04 6.28 -1.32
C PHE A 157 12.20 6.66 -2.80
N GLU A 158 13.27 7.39 -3.16
CA GLU A 158 13.56 7.77 -4.54
C GLU A 158 13.66 6.56 -5.47
N GLN A 159 14.38 5.51 -5.06
CA GLN A 159 14.52 4.27 -5.82
C GLN A 159 13.17 3.59 -6.04
N ILE A 160 12.37 3.43 -4.98
CA ILE A 160 11.06 2.78 -5.04
C ILE A 160 10.12 3.55 -5.97
N PHE A 161 9.99 4.86 -5.79
CA PHE A 161 9.04 5.66 -6.56
C PHE A 161 9.51 5.96 -7.98
N SER A 162 10.81 6.02 -8.24
CA SER A 162 11.33 6.02 -9.61
C SER A 162 11.02 4.70 -10.33
N GLY A 163 11.17 3.58 -9.61
CA GLY A 163 10.75 2.25 -10.08
C GLY A 163 9.26 2.23 -10.39
N ALA A 164 8.41 2.59 -9.43
CA ALA A 164 6.95 2.66 -9.60
C ALA A 164 6.56 3.55 -10.79
N TYR A 165 7.13 4.75 -10.89
CA TYR A 165 6.86 5.66 -12.01
C TYR A 165 7.19 5.02 -13.36
N SER A 166 8.31 4.30 -13.43
CA SER A 166 8.68 3.59 -14.65
C SER A 166 7.67 2.51 -15.03
N LEU A 167 6.87 1.97 -14.11
CA LEU A 167 5.87 0.93 -14.36
C LEU A 167 4.51 1.49 -14.79
N LEU A 168 4.30 2.80 -14.83
CA LEU A 168 3.03 3.38 -15.26
C LEU A 168 2.81 3.21 -16.77
N ASN A 169 1.59 2.84 -17.13
CA ASN A 169 1.05 3.08 -18.47
C ASN A 169 0.86 4.59 -18.70
N PRO A 170 0.84 5.05 -19.96
CA PRO A 170 0.47 6.44 -20.26
C PRO A 170 -0.86 6.83 -19.63
N GLY A 171 -0.87 7.91 -18.86
CA GLY A 171 -2.07 8.39 -18.13
C GLY A 171 -2.39 7.63 -16.84
N GLY A 172 -1.52 6.72 -16.41
CA GLY A 172 -1.62 6.06 -15.11
C GLY A 172 -1.18 6.95 -13.95
N GLU A 173 -1.53 6.55 -12.74
CA GLU A 173 -1.31 7.32 -11.52
C GLU A 173 -0.63 6.51 -10.41
N ILE A 174 0.15 7.21 -9.58
CA ILE A 174 0.61 6.68 -8.29
C ILE A 174 -0.17 7.36 -7.18
N VAL A 175 -0.84 6.58 -6.33
CA VAL A 175 -1.53 7.07 -5.14
C VAL A 175 -0.77 6.65 -3.90
N ILE A 176 -0.41 7.64 -3.10
CA ILE A 176 0.28 7.44 -1.82
C ILE A 176 -0.70 7.76 -0.70
N GLY A 177 -1.10 6.75 0.05
CA GLY A 177 -1.75 6.91 1.33
C GLY A 177 -0.74 7.42 2.35
N ALA A 178 -1.10 8.49 3.04
CA ALA A 178 -0.33 9.04 4.15
C ALA A 178 -1.29 9.38 5.28
N CYS A 179 -1.13 8.72 6.43
CA CYS A 179 -1.83 9.10 7.65
C CYS A 179 -0.85 9.89 8.53
N TYR A 180 -1.14 11.18 8.69
CA TYR A 180 -0.40 12.04 9.62
C TYR A 180 -1.03 11.90 11.01
N SER A 181 -0.29 11.33 11.96
CA SER A 181 -0.64 11.52 13.36
C SER A 181 -0.32 12.97 13.73
N SER A 182 -1.32 13.74 14.15
CA SER A 182 -1.08 14.98 14.90
C SER A 182 -0.56 14.58 16.30
N GLY A 183 0.69 14.14 16.36
CA GLY A 183 1.33 13.77 17.61
C GLY A 183 1.55 14.99 18.49
N LEU A 184 0.63 15.26 19.42
CA LEU A 184 0.89 15.83 20.74
C LEU A 184 -0.38 15.75 21.61
N GLN A 185 -0.68 14.55 22.11
CA GLN A 185 -1.19 14.47 23.48
C GLN A 185 -0.10 13.81 24.32
N LYS A 186 0.63 14.65 25.06
CA LYS A 186 1.29 14.18 26.28
C LYS A 186 0.22 13.49 27.10
N LYS A 187 0.35 12.17 27.30
CA LYS A 187 -0.33 11.52 28.42
C LYS A 187 0.22 12.17 29.69
N ASN A 188 -0.63 12.94 30.38
CA ASN A 188 -0.40 13.37 31.75
C ASN A 188 -0.53 12.16 32.68
#